data_AF-A0A0D2I5J7-F1
#
_entry.id   AF-A0A0D2I5J7-F1
#
_cell.length_a   1.000
_cell.length_b   1.000
_cell.length_c   1.000
_cell.angle_alpha   90.00
_cell.angle_beta   90.00
_cell.angle_gamma   90.00
#
_symmetry.space_group_name_H-M   'P 1'
#
loop_
_entity.id
_entity.type
_entity.pdbx_description
1 polymer ?
#
loop_
_entity_poly.entity_id
_entity_poly.type
_entity_poly.pdbx_seq_one_letter_code
_entity_poly.pdbx_strand_id
1 'polypeptide(L)'
;MAPYLLRLILILFTLSILSISTKGILVNIPPEVLGRMQQATTDCIKLATLVSIVFADCDPVFQRYFPVGDAPFVEQVFRRIANFPPDAVLELTDFETIMQQRADVGLDRRLIDLLITYDNHPNGIQQFCDDDDDTLGFFTLLTTGEPCVCICPYTMRAFPDEEEINNPPAWARDADGNPLPGYGCDGLGDHDSDLMWFPGAILLHELTHYSNFFQDIPGWDNLIGFDSAGQRSIDDWEGPVPPFGYGAFYARILQYLSTVNPAQYAGGHEAINNADSYAAYALSVWWRWRCGREFAPSVNSADTDNRVPPPRPGASP
;
A
#
# COMPACT_ATOMS: atom_id res chain seq x y z
N MET A 1 -14.32 -0.50 45.73
CA MET A 1 -14.40 -1.51 44.64
C MET A 1 -15.27 -1.07 43.46
N ALA A 2 -16.26 -0.19 43.63
CA ALA A 2 -17.11 0.32 42.53
C ALA A 2 -16.46 1.27 41.48
N PRO A 3 -15.40 2.08 41.75
CA PRO A 3 -14.91 3.04 40.76
C PRO A 3 -13.96 2.42 39.71
N TYR A 4 -13.47 1.20 39.93
CA TYR A 4 -12.60 0.50 38.97
C TYR A 4 -13.41 -0.28 37.92
N LEU A 5 -14.58 -0.83 38.28
CA LEU A 5 -15.47 -1.47 37.30
C LEU A 5 -16.05 -0.45 36.31
N LEU A 6 -16.37 0.77 36.75
CA LEU A 6 -16.91 1.81 35.87
C LEU A 6 -15.86 2.31 34.86
N ARG A 7 -14.57 2.36 35.25
CA ARG A 7 -13.46 2.68 34.33
C ARG A 7 -13.17 1.53 33.36
N LEU A 8 -13.27 0.27 33.79
CA LEU A 8 -13.07 -0.88 32.90
C LEU A 8 -14.21 -1.00 31.88
N ILE A 9 -15.46 -0.73 32.28
CA ILE A 9 -16.62 -0.73 31.39
C ILE A 9 -16.58 0.46 30.43
N LEU A 10 -16.10 1.63 30.85
CA LEU A 10 -15.89 2.75 29.91
C LEU A 10 -14.79 2.45 28.89
N ILE A 11 -13.66 1.84 29.30
CA ILE A 11 -12.57 1.47 28.38
C ILE A 11 -13.04 0.42 27.36
N LEU A 12 -13.83 -0.56 27.79
CA LEU A 12 -14.40 -1.59 26.91
C LEU A 12 -15.49 -1.03 25.96
N PHE A 13 -16.24 0.00 26.36
CA PHE A 13 -17.21 0.67 25.48
C PHE A 13 -16.59 1.73 24.57
N THR A 14 -15.49 2.39 24.93
CA THR A 14 -14.78 3.31 24.02
C THR A 14 -13.96 2.58 22.95
N LEU A 15 -13.49 1.36 23.25
CA LEU A 15 -12.84 0.49 22.24
C LEU A 15 -13.82 -0.01 21.16
N SER A 16 -15.14 0.09 21.39
CA SER A 16 -16.17 -0.30 20.41
C SER A 16 -16.64 0.86 19.52
N ILE A 17 -16.13 2.08 19.73
CA ILE A 17 -16.49 3.28 18.94
C ILE A 17 -15.37 3.66 17.94
N LEU A 18 -14.19 3.03 18.06
CA LEU A 18 -13.09 3.15 17.10
C LEU A 18 -13.22 2.25 15.87
N SER A 19 -14.24 1.38 15.84
CA SER A 19 -14.64 0.72 14.60
C SER A 19 -15.31 1.75 13.69
N ILE A 20 -14.50 2.40 12.85
CA ILE A 20 -14.91 2.68 11.47
C ILE A 20 -15.67 1.42 11.03
N SER A 21 -16.89 1.57 10.52
CA SER A 21 -17.67 0.43 10.03
C SER A 21 -16.98 -0.16 8.80
N THR A 22 -15.87 -0.87 9.00
CA THR A 22 -15.12 -1.64 8.00
C THR A 22 -15.98 -2.73 7.38
N LYS A 23 -17.12 -3.06 8.00
CA LYS A 23 -18.17 -3.93 7.44
C LYS A 23 -18.73 -3.45 6.09
N GLY A 24 -18.59 -2.17 5.74
CA GLY A 24 -19.00 -1.66 4.43
C GLY A 24 -17.97 -1.88 3.32
N ILE A 25 -16.68 -1.91 3.68
CA ILE A 25 -15.57 -2.02 2.73
C ILE A 25 -15.18 -3.49 2.54
N LEU A 26 -15.07 -4.26 3.63
CA LEU A 26 -14.64 -5.65 3.60
C LEU A 26 -15.82 -6.60 3.29
N VAL A 27 -15.79 -7.25 2.13
CA VAL A 27 -16.86 -8.16 1.67
C VAL A 27 -16.30 -9.52 1.22
N ASN A 28 -17.13 -10.57 1.31
CA ASN A 28 -16.78 -11.95 0.92
C ASN A 28 -15.48 -12.51 1.56
N ILE A 29 -15.20 -12.15 2.81
CA ILE A 29 -13.96 -12.55 3.48
C ILE A 29 -14.19 -13.78 4.38
N PRO A 30 -13.48 -14.90 4.15
CA PRO A 30 -13.54 -16.04 5.05
C PRO A 30 -13.07 -15.69 6.48
N PRO A 31 -13.69 -16.22 7.54
CA PRO A 31 -13.33 -15.91 8.93
C PRO A 31 -11.84 -16.10 9.25
N GLU A 32 -11.19 -17.08 8.63
CA GLU A 32 -9.78 -17.43 8.81
C GLU A 32 -8.79 -16.36 8.33
N VAL A 33 -9.17 -15.54 7.35
CA VAL A 33 -8.33 -14.47 6.78
C VAL A 33 -8.82 -13.07 7.13
N LEU A 34 -9.99 -12.95 7.77
CA LEU A 34 -10.59 -11.66 8.14
C LEU A 34 -9.64 -10.77 8.95
N GLY A 35 -8.95 -11.32 9.94
CA GLY A 35 -8.01 -10.54 10.75
C GLY A 35 -6.87 -9.95 9.92
N ARG A 36 -6.36 -10.70 8.95
CA ARG A 36 -5.27 -10.26 8.07
C ARG A 36 -5.74 -9.26 7.03
N MET A 37 -6.94 -9.42 6.49
CA MET A 37 -7.55 -8.41 5.61
C MET A 37 -7.80 -7.08 6.35
N GLN A 38 -8.24 -7.14 7.61
CA GLN A 38 -8.38 -5.95 8.47
C GLN A 38 -7.01 -5.29 8.73
N GLN A 39 -5.99 -6.10 8.98
CA GLN A 39 -4.62 -5.63 9.16
C GLN A 39 -4.08 -4.97 7.88
N ALA A 40 -4.23 -5.61 6.71
CA ALA A 40 -3.83 -5.06 5.42
C ALA A 40 -4.49 -3.70 5.14
N THR A 41 -5.78 -3.59 5.39
CA THR A 41 -6.52 -2.31 5.27
C THR A 41 -5.95 -1.26 6.22
N THR A 42 -5.66 -1.64 7.46
CA THR A 42 -5.07 -0.74 8.45
C THR A 42 -3.67 -0.28 8.01
N ASP A 43 -2.85 -1.19 7.51
CA ASP A 43 -1.47 -0.92 7.13
C ASP A 43 -1.38 -0.07 5.85
N CYS A 44 -2.24 -0.30 4.85
CA CYS A 44 -2.41 0.58 3.69
C CYS A 44 -2.62 2.04 4.12
N ILE A 45 -3.50 2.25 5.09
CA ILE A 45 -3.79 3.58 5.61
C ILE A 45 -2.61 4.13 6.40
N LYS A 46 -1.93 3.33 7.23
CA LYS A 46 -0.73 3.76 7.97
C LYS A 46 0.37 4.23 7.01
N LEU A 47 0.62 3.47 5.95
CA LEU A 47 1.59 3.82 4.90
C LEU A 47 1.30 5.21 4.32
N ALA A 48 0.09 5.41 3.80
CA ALA A 48 -0.29 6.69 3.22
C ALA A 48 -0.30 7.84 4.23
N THR A 49 -0.71 7.56 5.46
CA THR A 49 -0.73 8.52 6.56
C THR A 49 0.68 9.00 6.88
N LEU A 50 1.62 8.08 7.10
CA LEU A 50 3.00 8.44 7.43
C LEU A 50 3.62 9.27 6.31
N VAL A 51 3.51 8.82 5.05
CA VAL A 51 4.00 9.57 3.89
C VAL A 51 3.44 10.98 3.87
N SER A 52 2.14 11.16 4.09
CA SER A 52 1.49 12.49 4.08
C SER A 52 2.01 13.46 5.15
N ILE A 53 2.65 12.96 6.21
CA ILE A 53 3.15 13.78 7.32
C ILE A 53 4.64 14.10 7.15
N VAL A 54 5.41 13.11 6.69
CA VAL A 54 6.86 13.26 6.51
C VAL A 54 7.23 13.68 5.09
N PHE A 55 6.24 13.97 4.23
CA PHE A 55 6.44 14.29 2.83
C PHE A 55 7.43 15.44 2.66
N ALA A 56 8.44 15.23 1.82
CA ALA A 56 9.35 16.27 1.38
C ALA A 56 9.86 15.96 -0.03
N ASP A 57 9.74 16.92 -0.95
CA ASP A 57 10.18 16.79 -2.35
C ASP A 57 11.71 16.72 -2.49
N CYS A 58 12.43 17.20 -1.47
CA CYS A 58 13.88 17.12 -1.36
C CYS A 58 14.37 15.81 -0.71
N ASP A 59 13.46 14.95 -0.27
CA ASP A 59 13.81 13.66 0.32
C ASP A 59 14.46 12.74 -0.74
N PRO A 60 15.66 12.20 -0.50
CA PRO A 60 16.28 11.23 -1.40
C PRO A 60 15.41 10.00 -1.67
N VAL A 61 14.50 9.61 -0.76
CA VAL A 61 13.57 8.50 -0.97
C VAL A 61 12.46 8.91 -1.96
N PHE A 62 11.92 10.14 -1.87
CA PHE A 62 10.96 10.66 -2.83
C PHE A 62 11.56 10.72 -4.24
N GLN A 63 12.77 11.27 -4.36
CA GLN A 63 13.47 11.43 -5.65
C GLN A 63 13.91 10.11 -6.31
N ARG A 64 13.80 8.96 -5.62
CA ARG A 64 13.97 7.64 -6.25
C ARG A 64 12.75 7.27 -7.10
N TYR A 65 11.56 7.65 -6.67
CA TYR A 65 10.31 7.11 -7.22
C TYR A 65 9.48 8.15 -7.96
N PHE A 66 9.69 9.44 -7.71
CA PHE A 66 8.98 10.51 -8.39
C PHE A 66 9.88 11.67 -8.83
N PRO A 67 9.52 12.40 -9.89
CA PRO A 67 10.15 13.66 -10.23
C PRO A 67 9.67 14.78 -9.29
N VAL A 68 10.57 15.71 -8.95
CA VAL A 68 10.28 16.85 -8.05
C VAL A 68 9.11 17.71 -8.57
N GLY A 69 8.97 17.85 -9.89
CA GLY A 69 7.89 18.62 -10.50
C GLY A 69 6.48 18.09 -10.20
N ASP A 70 6.36 16.79 -9.89
CA ASP A 70 5.07 16.14 -9.65
C ASP A 70 4.77 15.96 -8.15
N ALA A 71 5.64 16.47 -7.26
CA ALA A 71 5.48 16.34 -5.82
C ALA A 71 4.11 16.78 -5.28
N PRO A 72 3.51 17.91 -5.72
CA PRO A 72 2.18 18.31 -5.25
C PRO A 72 1.06 17.35 -5.64
N PHE A 73 1.22 16.62 -6.74
CA PHE A 73 0.26 15.59 -7.16
C PHE A 73 0.40 14.35 -6.28
N VAL A 74 1.62 13.86 -6.11
CA VAL A 74 1.93 12.67 -5.29
C VAL A 74 1.50 12.88 -3.84
N GLU A 75 1.80 14.05 -3.26
CA GLU A 75 1.35 14.40 -1.90
C GLU A 75 -0.18 14.28 -1.78
N GLN A 76 -0.92 14.80 -2.76
CA GLN A 76 -2.39 14.74 -2.74
C GLN A 76 -2.94 13.33 -2.91
N VAL A 77 -2.28 12.47 -3.69
CA VAL A 77 -2.65 11.04 -3.79
C VAL A 77 -2.54 10.36 -2.42
N PHE A 78 -1.41 10.53 -1.72
CA PHE A 78 -1.25 9.95 -0.38
C PHE A 78 -2.21 10.57 0.64
N ARG A 79 -2.43 11.89 0.63
CA ARG A 79 -3.41 12.54 1.51
C ARG A 79 -4.83 12.04 1.25
N ARG A 80 -5.18 11.78 0.00
CA ARG A 80 -6.48 11.22 -0.41
C ARG A 80 -6.66 9.80 0.15
N ILE A 81 -5.68 8.92 0.00
CA ILE A 81 -5.70 7.56 0.58
C ILE A 81 -5.73 7.63 2.12
N ALA A 82 -4.90 8.50 2.71
CA ALA A 82 -4.89 8.76 4.14
C ALA A 82 -6.19 9.42 4.63
N ASN A 83 -7.14 9.76 3.76
CA ASN A 83 -8.38 10.44 4.10
C ASN A 83 -8.14 11.72 4.93
N PHE A 84 -7.10 12.48 4.59
CA PHE A 84 -6.84 13.77 5.22
C PHE A 84 -7.60 14.89 4.53
N PRO A 85 -8.22 15.82 5.28
CA PRO A 85 -8.76 17.04 4.72
C PRO A 85 -7.64 17.78 3.96
N PRO A 86 -7.94 18.41 2.81
CA PRO A 86 -6.92 19.13 2.03
C PRO A 86 -6.11 20.13 2.86
N ASP A 87 -6.74 20.80 3.83
CA ASP A 87 -6.14 21.85 4.65
C ASP A 87 -5.57 21.37 6.00
N ALA A 88 -5.56 20.06 6.28
CA ALA A 88 -5.06 19.54 7.55
C ALA A 88 -3.52 19.63 7.61
N VAL A 89 -3.01 20.42 8.56
CA VAL A 89 -1.59 20.44 8.92
C VAL A 89 -1.40 19.49 10.09
N LEU A 90 -0.57 18.47 9.91
CA LEU A 90 -0.28 17.46 10.94
C LEU A 90 1.18 17.57 11.33
N GLU A 91 1.41 17.86 12.59
CA GLU A 91 2.75 17.78 13.17
C GLU A 91 3.06 16.32 13.50
N LEU A 92 4.31 15.90 13.31
CA LEU A 92 4.76 14.57 13.69
C LEU A 92 4.84 14.48 15.23
N THR A 93 3.69 14.25 15.87
CA THR A 93 3.61 13.83 17.27
C THR A 93 3.81 12.31 17.37
N ASP A 94 3.20 11.67 18.36
CA ASP A 94 3.11 10.20 18.37
C ASP A 94 2.15 9.70 17.28
N PHE A 95 2.57 8.68 16.51
CA PHE A 95 1.84 8.20 15.34
C PHE A 95 0.49 7.57 15.71
N GLU A 96 0.38 6.96 16.89
CA GLU A 96 -0.90 6.43 17.37
C GLU A 96 -1.93 7.55 17.59
N THR A 97 -1.49 8.69 18.10
CA THR A 97 -2.35 9.87 18.30
C THR A 97 -2.89 10.40 16.97
N ILE A 98 -2.05 10.43 15.93
CA ILE A 98 -2.44 10.84 14.57
C ILE A 98 -3.49 9.88 14.01
N MET A 99 -3.28 8.58 14.16
CA MET A 99 -4.23 7.56 13.71
C MET A 99 -5.58 7.67 14.45
N GLN A 100 -5.59 8.03 15.73
CA GLN A 100 -6.80 8.32 16.49
C GLN A 100 -7.53 9.57 15.96
N GLN A 101 -6.81 10.68 15.79
CA GLN A 101 -7.39 11.93 15.25
C GLN A 101 -7.98 11.74 13.86
N ARG A 102 -7.32 10.95 13.02
CA ARG A 102 -7.83 10.58 11.69
C ARG A 102 -9.17 9.84 11.78
N ALA A 103 -9.34 8.94 12.76
CA ALA A 103 -10.59 8.21 12.92
C ALA A 103 -11.78 9.14 13.25
N ASP A 104 -11.51 10.33 13.79
CA ASP A 104 -12.52 11.36 14.04
C ASP A 104 -12.84 12.22 12.80
N VAL A 105 -11.99 12.17 11.76
CA VAL A 105 -12.25 12.80 10.47
C VAL A 105 -13.09 11.85 9.61
N GLY A 106 -14.29 12.29 9.22
CA GLY A 106 -15.19 11.51 8.37
C GLY A 106 -14.52 11.03 7.07
N LEU A 107 -14.95 9.88 6.55
CA LEU A 107 -14.44 9.29 5.31
C LEU A 107 -14.89 10.06 4.07
N ASP A 108 -14.00 10.24 3.10
CA ASP A 108 -14.35 10.60 1.73
C ASP A 108 -15.41 9.62 1.24
N ARG A 109 -16.52 10.13 0.73
CA ARG A 109 -17.65 9.30 0.30
C ARG A 109 -17.26 8.27 -0.75
N ARG A 110 -16.24 8.54 -1.57
CA ARG A 110 -15.75 7.60 -2.59
C ARG A 110 -15.11 6.35 -1.98
N LEU A 111 -14.58 6.44 -0.76
CA LEU A 111 -14.10 5.28 -0.01
C LEU A 111 -15.24 4.47 0.61
N ILE A 112 -16.44 5.05 0.74
CA ILE A 112 -17.62 4.35 1.28
C ILE A 112 -18.18 3.36 0.25
N ASP A 113 -18.05 3.67 -1.03
CA ASP A 113 -18.53 2.82 -2.13
C ASP A 113 -17.49 1.79 -2.58
N LEU A 114 -16.26 1.85 -2.05
CA LEU A 114 -15.19 0.90 -2.32
C LEU A 114 -15.42 -0.42 -1.58
N LEU A 115 -15.41 -1.50 -2.35
CA LEU A 115 -15.38 -2.86 -1.84
C LEU A 115 -13.96 -3.40 -1.88
N ILE A 116 -13.58 -4.16 -0.86
CA ILE A 116 -12.33 -4.90 -0.76
C ILE A 116 -12.72 -6.34 -0.42
N THR A 117 -12.33 -7.27 -1.28
CA THR A 117 -12.64 -8.69 -1.12
C THR A 117 -11.38 -9.52 -0.99
N TYR A 118 -11.51 -10.67 -0.34
CA TYR A 118 -10.55 -11.75 -0.44
C TYR A 118 -10.94 -12.62 -1.62
N ASP A 119 -10.00 -12.95 -2.48
CA ASP A 119 -10.25 -13.67 -3.75
C ASP A 119 -11.15 -12.87 -4.70
N ASN A 120 -11.50 -13.43 -5.85
CA ASN A 120 -12.36 -12.78 -6.83
C ASN A 120 -13.74 -12.44 -6.25
N HIS A 121 -14.25 -11.24 -6.56
CA HIS A 121 -15.64 -10.92 -6.27
C HIS A 121 -16.57 -11.66 -7.25
N PRO A 122 -17.63 -12.37 -6.81
CA PRO A 122 -18.52 -13.13 -7.71
C PRO A 122 -19.19 -12.32 -8.83
N ASN A 123 -19.33 -11.01 -8.61
CA ASN A 123 -19.90 -10.05 -9.57
C ASN A 123 -18.84 -9.13 -10.21
N GLY A 124 -17.55 -9.40 -10.02
CA GLY A 124 -16.46 -8.63 -10.63
C GLY A 124 -16.42 -8.82 -12.14
N ILE A 125 -16.09 -7.77 -12.89
CA ILE A 125 -15.93 -7.85 -14.35
C ILE A 125 -14.69 -8.69 -14.69
N GLN A 126 -13.64 -8.60 -13.88
CA GLN A 126 -12.43 -9.41 -13.96
C GLN A 126 -12.39 -10.46 -12.84
N GLN A 127 -11.71 -11.57 -13.11
CA GLN A 127 -11.48 -12.69 -12.18
C GLN A 127 -10.03 -13.14 -12.37
N PHE A 128 -9.09 -12.52 -11.65
CA PHE A 128 -7.65 -12.77 -11.81
C PHE A 128 -7.00 -13.48 -10.62
N CYS A 129 -7.73 -13.71 -9.53
CA CYS A 129 -7.25 -14.59 -8.48
C CYS A 129 -7.45 -16.04 -8.90
N ASP A 130 -6.50 -16.61 -9.64
CA ASP A 130 -6.45 -18.04 -9.96
C ASP A 130 -5.46 -18.76 -9.03
N ASP A 131 -5.73 -20.03 -8.71
CA ASP A 131 -4.92 -20.80 -7.73
C ASP A 131 -3.46 -21.03 -8.18
N ASP A 132 -3.20 -20.99 -9.49
CA ASP A 132 -1.88 -21.18 -10.12
C ASP A 132 -1.17 -19.85 -10.45
N ASP A 133 -1.81 -18.70 -10.17
CA ASP A 133 -1.30 -17.38 -10.54
C ASP A 133 -0.58 -16.70 -9.38
N ASP A 134 0.47 -15.94 -9.70
CA ASP A 134 1.22 -15.11 -8.74
C ASP A 134 0.63 -13.71 -8.58
N THR A 135 -0.52 -13.44 -9.22
CA THR A 135 -1.33 -12.23 -9.01
C THR A 135 -1.56 -11.98 -7.52
N LEU A 136 -1.12 -10.80 -7.08
CA LEU A 136 -1.18 -10.37 -5.68
C LEU A 136 -2.54 -9.74 -5.33
N GLY A 137 -3.03 -8.91 -6.23
CA GLY A 137 -4.32 -8.27 -6.15
C GLY A 137 -4.68 -7.69 -7.51
N PHE A 138 -5.88 -7.13 -7.61
CA PHE A 138 -6.27 -6.31 -8.75
C PHE A 138 -7.41 -5.38 -8.38
N PHE A 139 -7.45 -4.21 -9.01
CA PHE A 139 -8.64 -3.36 -9.06
C PHE A 139 -9.59 -3.78 -10.19
N THR A 140 -10.88 -3.73 -9.92
CA THR A 140 -11.92 -3.95 -10.93
C THR A 140 -13.19 -3.16 -10.61
N LEU A 141 -14.13 -3.15 -11.55
CA LEU A 141 -15.50 -2.75 -11.29
C LEU A 141 -16.38 -3.99 -11.17
N LEU A 142 -17.40 -3.92 -10.32
CA LEU A 142 -18.48 -4.88 -10.35
C LEU A 142 -19.34 -4.66 -11.59
N THR A 143 -20.09 -5.70 -11.98
CA THR A 143 -21.09 -5.61 -13.07
C THR A 143 -22.16 -4.53 -12.84
N THR A 144 -22.35 -4.12 -11.60
CA THR A 144 -23.23 -3.03 -11.15
C THR A 144 -22.56 -1.65 -11.14
N GLY A 145 -21.24 -1.58 -11.34
CA GLY A 145 -20.44 -0.36 -11.46
C GLY A 145 -19.68 0.05 -10.20
N GLU A 146 -19.89 -0.63 -9.07
CA GLU A 146 -19.18 -0.35 -7.83
C GLU A 146 -17.68 -0.71 -7.95
N PRO A 147 -16.78 0.13 -7.42
CA PRO A 147 -15.35 -0.15 -7.38
C PRO A 147 -15.02 -1.28 -6.40
N CYS A 148 -14.13 -2.18 -6.82
CA CYS A 148 -13.73 -3.34 -6.03
C CYS A 148 -12.23 -3.58 -6.15
N VAL A 149 -11.54 -3.72 -5.02
CA VAL A 149 -10.20 -4.30 -4.96
C VAL A 149 -10.31 -5.75 -4.51
N CYS A 150 -9.70 -6.65 -5.27
CA CYS A 150 -9.58 -8.06 -4.91
C CYS A 150 -8.16 -8.32 -4.43
N ILE A 151 -8.00 -8.83 -3.20
CA ILE A 151 -6.70 -9.31 -2.70
C ILE A 151 -6.68 -10.83 -2.83
N CYS A 152 -5.72 -11.35 -3.60
CA CYS A 152 -5.70 -12.76 -3.93
C CYS A 152 -5.15 -13.64 -2.80
N PRO A 153 -5.54 -14.92 -2.73
CA PRO A 153 -5.03 -15.86 -1.75
C PRO A 153 -3.49 -15.93 -1.71
N TYR A 154 -2.85 -15.83 -2.87
CA TYR A 154 -1.39 -15.87 -2.97
C TYR A 154 -0.72 -14.77 -2.15
N THR A 155 -1.24 -13.53 -2.14
CA THR A 155 -0.74 -12.44 -1.28
C THR A 155 -0.70 -12.86 0.19
N MET A 156 -1.79 -13.45 0.68
CA MET A 156 -1.86 -13.88 2.07
C MET A 156 -0.90 -15.03 2.35
N ARG A 157 -0.69 -15.96 1.41
CA ARG A 157 0.27 -17.05 1.59
C ARG A 157 1.73 -16.56 1.54
N ALA A 158 2.06 -15.71 0.58
CA ALA A 158 3.42 -15.34 0.23
C ALA A 158 4.00 -14.18 1.04
N PHE A 159 3.17 -13.25 1.54
CA PHE A 159 3.65 -12.06 2.23
C PHE A 159 3.35 -12.09 3.73
N PRO A 160 4.33 -11.78 4.61
CA PRO A 160 4.08 -11.45 6.01
C PRO A 160 3.25 -10.16 6.15
N ASP A 161 2.44 -10.05 7.19
CA ASP A 161 1.84 -8.77 7.56
C ASP A 161 2.89 -7.86 8.21
N GLU A 162 2.67 -6.54 8.30
CA GLU A 162 3.65 -5.61 8.87
C GLU A 162 4.08 -6.00 10.29
N GLU A 163 3.10 -6.42 11.12
CA GLU A 163 3.36 -6.86 12.49
C GLU A 163 4.23 -8.12 12.53
N GLU A 164 4.08 -9.05 11.58
CA GLU A 164 4.89 -10.26 11.52
C GLU A 164 6.33 -9.95 11.09
N ILE A 165 6.53 -9.02 10.16
CA ILE A 165 7.88 -8.52 9.84
C ILE A 165 8.49 -7.89 11.09
N ASN A 166 7.76 -7.01 11.78
CA ASN A 166 8.30 -6.26 12.90
C ASN A 166 8.51 -7.12 14.16
N ASN A 167 7.62 -8.09 14.41
CA ASN A 167 7.66 -9.00 15.54
C ASN A 167 7.64 -10.47 15.04
N PRO A 168 8.79 -10.99 14.57
CA PRO A 168 8.84 -12.27 13.88
C PRO A 168 8.28 -13.41 14.75
N PRO A 169 7.26 -14.15 14.28
CA PRO A 169 6.70 -15.27 15.01
C PRO A 169 7.68 -16.44 15.07
N ALA A 170 7.38 -17.46 15.88
CA ALA A 170 8.28 -18.60 16.09
C ALA A 170 8.63 -19.35 14.79
N TRP A 171 7.72 -19.40 13.81
CA TRP A 171 7.97 -20.04 12.51
C TRP A 171 8.84 -19.19 11.57
N ALA A 172 9.01 -17.89 11.87
CA ALA A 172 9.84 -16.96 11.13
C ALA A 172 11.23 -16.76 11.78
N ARG A 173 11.65 -17.74 12.58
CA ARG A 173 12.93 -17.73 13.30
C ARG A 173 13.70 -19.02 13.05
N ASP A 174 15.02 -18.91 13.06
CA ASP A 174 15.91 -20.06 13.02
C ASP A 174 15.93 -20.83 14.37
N ALA A 175 16.71 -21.90 14.43
CA ALA A 175 16.84 -22.74 15.63
C ALA A 175 17.45 -22.00 16.84
N ASP A 176 18.19 -20.92 16.59
CA ASP A 176 18.82 -20.07 17.61
C ASP A 176 17.91 -18.91 18.04
N GLY A 177 16.74 -18.78 17.40
CA GLY A 177 15.73 -17.75 17.68
C GLY A 177 15.94 -16.44 16.91
N ASN A 178 16.90 -16.38 15.99
CA ASN A 178 17.13 -15.21 15.16
C ASN A 178 16.05 -15.12 14.06
N PRO A 179 15.59 -13.91 13.70
CA PRO A 179 14.69 -13.73 12.57
C PRO A 179 15.29 -14.26 11.26
N LEU A 180 14.45 -14.88 10.42
CA LEU A 180 14.80 -15.26 9.05
C LEU A 180 14.89 -14.01 8.14
N PRO A 181 15.52 -14.10 6.95
CA PRO A 181 15.47 -13.01 5.96
C PRO A 181 14.03 -12.57 5.65
N GLY A 182 13.82 -11.26 5.51
CA GLY A 182 12.49 -10.65 5.40
C GLY A 182 11.78 -10.38 6.73
N TYR A 183 12.43 -10.67 7.87
CA TYR A 183 11.86 -10.47 9.20
C TYR A 183 12.79 -9.65 10.10
N GLY A 184 12.20 -8.68 10.80
CA GLY A 184 12.91 -7.69 11.59
C GLY A 184 13.66 -6.69 10.72
N CYS A 185 14.03 -5.55 11.31
CA CYS A 185 14.71 -4.48 10.59
C CYS A 185 16.01 -4.93 9.93
N ASP A 186 16.80 -5.81 10.55
CA ASP A 186 18.03 -6.31 9.94
C ASP A 186 17.76 -7.31 8.80
N GLY A 187 16.67 -8.09 8.90
CA GLY A 187 16.28 -9.07 7.89
C GLY A 187 15.74 -8.46 6.60
N LEU A 188 15.38 -7.17 6.60
CA LEU A 188 14.97 -6.42 5.40
C LEU A 188 16.14 -6.06 4.46
N GLY A 189 17.39 -6.31 4.87
CA GLY A 189 18.57 -5.95 4.07
C GLY A 189 18.88 -4.45 4.10
N ASP A 190 19.84 -3.98 3.31
CA ASP A 190 20.31 -2.58 3.34
C ASP A 190 19.71 -1.67 2.26
N HIS A 191 18.81 -2.20 1.42
CA HIS A 191 18.20 -1.48 0.31
C HIS A 191 16.73 -1.87 0.08
N ASP A 192 16.01 -1.02 -0.66
CA ASP A 192 14.62 -1.24 -1.03
C ASP A 192 14.47 -2.53 -1.84
N SER A 193 13.62 -3.46 -1.39
CA SER A 193 13.45 -4.78 -2.02
C SER A 193 12.10 -5.42 -1.68
N ASP A 194 11.78 -6.55 -2.32
CA ASP A 194 10.54 -7.28 -2.09
C ASP A 194 10.36 -7.74 -0.63
N LEU A 195 11.46 -7.92 0.10
CA LEU A 195 11.46 -8.22 1.54
C LEU A 195 10.68 -7.20 2.39
N MET A 196 10.53 -5.97 1.92
CA MET A 196 9.78 -4.90 2.59
C MET A 196 8.27 -5.00 2.41
N TRP A 197 7.80 -5.72 1.41
CA TRP A 197 6.39 -5.75 1.04
C TRP A 197 5.54 -6.55 2.02
N PHE A 198 4.31 -6.07 2.21
CA PHE A 198 3.28 -6.72 3.01
C PHE A 198 1.90 -6.41 2.41
N PRO A 199 0.83 -7.17 2.72
CA PRO A 199 -0.48 -7.04 2.09
C PRO A 199 -1.08 -5.62 2.08
N GLY A 200 -0.78 -4.79 3.08
CA GLY A 200 -1.20 -3.39 3.09
C GLY A 200 -0.55 -2.52 2.00
N ALA A 201 0.69 -2.80 1.58
CA ALA A 201 1.32 -2.12 0.46
C ALA A 201 0.74 -2.57 -0.89
N ILE A 202 0.41 -3.85 -1.02
CA ILE A 202 -0.30 -4.39 -2.19
C ILE A 202 -1.68 -3.74 -2.30
N LEU A 203 -2.44 -3.63 -1.21
CA LEU A 203 -3.70 -2.89 -1.21
C LEU A 203 -3.52 -1.41 -1.56
N LEU A 204 -2.43 -0.77 -1.12
CA LEU A 204 -2.13 0.62 -1.49
C LEU A 204 -1.92 0.73 -2.99
N HIS A 205 -1.13 -0.17 -3.59
CA HIS A 205 -0.98 -0.28 -5.04
C HIS A 205 -2.35 -0.39 -5.72
N GLU A 206 -3.18 -1.36 -5.34
CA GLU A 206 -4.46 -1.59 -6.01
C GLU A 206 -5.42 -0.41 -5.88
N LEU A 207 -5.36 0.31 -4.76
CA LEU A 207 -6.18 1.49 -4.56
C LEU A 207 -5.81 2.61 -5.54
N THR A 208 -4.56 2.69 -5.99
CA THR A 208 -4.13 3.74 -6.95
C THR A 208 -4.79 3.59 -8.33
N HIS A 209 -5.16 2.37 -8.72
CA HIS A 209 -5.89 2.09 -9.95
C HIS A 209 -7.33 2.64 -9.96
N TYR A 210 -7.88 3.03 -8.79
CA TYR A 210 -9.25 3.56 -8.71
C TYR A 210 -9.33 5.02 -9.17
N SER A 211 -9.28 5.28 -10.48
CA SER A 211 -9.21 6.63 -11.08
C SER A 211 -10.23 7.65 -10.57
N ASN A 212 -11.50 7.24 -10.39
CA ASN A 212 -12.54 8.13 -9.88
C ASN A 212 -12.26 8.67 -8.47
N PHE A 213 -11.40 7.97 -7.73
CA PHE A 213 -10.93 8.40 -6.42
C PHE A 213 -9.96 9.56 -6.48
N PHE A 214 -9.28 9.80 -7.61
CA PHE A 214 -8.22 10.80 -7.74
C PHE A 214 -8.47 11.85 -8.83
N GLN A 215 -9.47 11.66 -9.68
CA GLN A 215 -9.72 12.52 -10.85
C GLN A 215 -9.94 14.02 -10.57
N ASP A 216 -10.24 14.40 -9.33
CA ASP A 216 -10.39 15.79 -8.88
C ASP A 216 -9.09 16.40 -8.32
N ILE A 217 -7.99 15.64 -8.25
CA ILE A 217 -6.69 16.18 -7.87
C ILE A 217 -6.22 17.16 -8.97
N PRO A 218 -5.81 18.39 -8.60
CA PRO A 218 -5.31 19.37 -9.56
C PRO A 218 -4.22 18.79 -10.47
N GLY A 219 -4.42 18.93 -11.78
CA GLY A 219 -3.48 18.45 -12.79
C GLY A 219 -3.75 17.04 -13.32
N TRP A 220 -4.71 16.28 -12.75
CA TRP A 220 -5.06 14.92 -13.20
C TRP A 220 -5.14 14.77 -14.73
N ASP A 221 -5.94 15.62 -15.39
CA ASP A 221 -6.15 15.55 -16.85
C ASP A 221 -4.90 15.85 -17.70
N ASN A 222 -3.86 16.44 -17.11
CA ASN A 222 -2.62 16.75 -17.81
C ASN A 222 -1.49 15.77 -17.46
N LEU A 223 -1.51 15.23 -16.24
CA LEU A 223 -0.45 14.42 -15.66
C LEU A 223 -0.68 12.91 -15.84
N ILE A 224 -1.95 12.47 -15.83
CA ILE A 224 -2.29 11.05 -15.90
C ILE A 224 -2.67 10.67 -17.33
N GLY A 225 -1.96 9.71 -17.91
CA GLY A 225 -2.16 9.18 -19.26
C GLY A 225 -3.46 8.39 -19.40
N PHE A 226 -3.75 7.96 -20.64
CA PHE A 226 -4.86 7.05 -20.90
C PHE A 226 -4.35 5.61 -20.94
N ASP A 227 -5.06 4.70 -20.30
CA ASP A 227 -4.84 3.26 -20.36
C ASP A 227 -5.27 2.66 -21.71
N SER A 228 -5.11 1.33 -21.82
CA SER A 228 -5.51 0.56 -23.01
C SER A 228 -7.03 0.59 -23.28
N ALA A 229 -7.85 0.87 -22.27
CA ALA A 229 -9.29 1.05 -22.38
C ALA A 229 -9.70 2.50 -22.71
N GLY A 230 -8.74 3.42 -22.84
CA GLY A 230 -8.98 4.83 -23.12
C GLY A 230 -9.50 5.63 -21.92
N GLN A 231 -9.29 5.14 -20.70
CA GLN A 231 -9.60 5.84 -19.46
C GLN A 231 -8.31 6.39 -18.84
N ARG A 232 -8.39 7.50 -18.10
CA ARG A 232 -7.23 7.95 -17.34
C ARG A 232 -7.09 7.12 -16.08
N SER A 233 -5.93 6.54 -15.85
CA SER A 233 -5.62 5.76 -14.65
C SER A 233 -4.13 5.89 -14.33
N ILE A 234 -3.83 5.82 -13.03
CA ILE A 234 -2.53 5.34 -12.59
C ILE A 234 -2.62 3.83 -12.84
N ASP A 235 -1.76 3.29 -13.70
CA ASP A 235 -1.83 1.92 -14.20
C ASP A 235 -0.56 1.17 -13.79
N ASP A 236 -0.46 -0.10 -14.17
CA ASP A 236 0.78 -0.83 -14.11
C ASP A 236 1.60 -0.51 -15.34
N TRP A 237 2.77 0.08 -15.15
CA TRP A 237 3.60 0.45 -16.29
C TRP A 237 4.00 -0.80 -17.08
N GLU A 238 3.63 -0.82 -18.36
CA GLU A 238 4.12 -1.75 -19.37
C GLU A 238 4.87 -0.96 -20.44
N GLY A 239 6.13 -1.35 -20.71
CA GLY A 239 6.94 -0.60 -21.67
C GLY A 239 8.08 -1.41 -22.26
N PRO A 240 8.79 -0.87 -23.26
CA PRO A 240 9.97 -1.54 -23.79
C PRO A 240 11.16 -1.45 -22.82
N VAL A 241 11.28 -0.34 -22.08
CA VAL A 241 12.37 -0.08 -21.11
C VAL A 241 11.85 0.87 -20.01
N PRO A 242 11.86 0.48 -18.72
CA PRO A 242 11.94 -0.91 -18.28
C PRO A 242 10.77 -1.74 -18.88
N PRO A 243 10.89 -3.08 -18.93
CA PRO A 243 9.85 -3.94 -19.46
C PRO A 243 8.51 -3.78 -18.73
N PHE A 244 8.57 -3.49 -17.44
CA PHE A 244 7.41 -3.24 -16.57
C PHE A 244 7.81 -2.34 -15.39
N GLY A 245 6.84 -1.89 -14.59
CA GLY A 245 7.04 -0.98 -13.46
C GLY A 245 7.11 -1.63 -12.08
N TYR A 246 6.98 -2.96 -12.00
CA TYR A 246 6.89 -3.71 -10.75
C TYR A 246 8.18 -3.74 -9.89
N GLY A 247 8.02 -3.61 -8.58
CA GLY A 247 9.04 -3.58 -7.56
C GLY A 247 9.83 -2.28 -7.50
N ALA A 248 10.55 -2.13 -6.38
CA ALA A 248 11.39 -0.96 -6.11
C ALA A 248 12.46 -0.71 -7.18
N PHE A 249 12.96 -1.75 -7.85
CA PHE A 249 13.95 -1.61 -8.92
C PHE A 249 13.36 -1.00 -10.17
N TYR A 250 12.31 -1.56 -10.74
CA TYR A 250 11.80 -1.04 -12.00
C TYR A 250 11.08 0.29 -11.84
N ALA A 251 10.37 0.52 -10.72
CA ALA A 251 9.78 1.82 -10.41
C ALA A 251 10.83 2.95 -10.37
N ARG A 252 12.00 2.73 -9.74
CA ARG A 252 13.05 3.77 -9.73
C ARG A 252 13.68 3.99 -11.11
N ILE A 253 13.83 2.91 -11.89
CA ILE A 253 14.38 3.01 -13.24
C ILE A 253 13.41 3.77 -14.14
N LEU A 254 12.10 3.53 -14.00
CA LEU A 254 11.06 4.28 -14.69
C LEU A 254 11.12 5.78 -14.34
N GLN A 255 11.27 6.13 -13.06
CA GLN A 255 11.48 7.51 -12.63
C GLN A 255 12.72 8.15 -13.25
N TYR A 256 13.84 7.44 -13.22
CA TYR A 256 15.09 7.94 -13.78
C TYR A 256 14.94 8.21 -15.27
N LEU A 257 14.37 7.26 -16.02
CA LEU A 257 14.18 7.36 -17.47
C LEU A 257 13.17 8.45 -17.85
N SER A 258 12.09 8.59 -17.08
CA SER A 258 11.12 9.69 -17.23
C SER A 258 11.79 11.04 -17.09
N THR A 259 12.74 11.16 -16.16
CA THR A 259 13.47 12.40 -15.89
C THR A 259 14.50 12.72 -16.97
N VAL A 260 15.30 11.73 -17.40
CA VAL A 260 16.40 11.97 -18.35
C VAL A 260 15.97 11.96 -19.81
N ASN A 261 14.80 11.40 -20.12
CA ASN A 261 14.27 11.33 -21.48
C ASN A 261 12.75 11.60 -21.55
N PRO A 262 12.29 12.78 -21.10
CA PRO A 262 10.86 13.07 -20.97
C PRO A 262 10.08 12.96 -22.29
N ALA A 263 10.72 13.18 -23.44
CA ALA A 263 10.06 13.04 -24.75
C ALA A 263 9.64 11.60 -25.07
N GLN A 264 10.35 10.60 -24.55
CA GLN A 264 10.01 9.19 -24.71
C GLN A 264 9.00 8.69 -23.66
N TYR A 265 8.88 9.38 -22.54
CA TYR A 265 8.08 8.97 -21.36
C TYR A 265 6.97 10.00 -21.08
N ALA A 266 6.12 10.23 -22.09
CA ALA A 266 4.94 11.11 -22.05
C ALA A 266 5.11 12.46 -21.31
N GLY A 267 6.23 13.15 -21.54
CA GLY A 267 6.52 14.45 -20.90
C GLY A 267 7.24 14.36 -19.55
N GLY A 268 7.59 13.15 -19.10
CA GLY A 268 8.33 12.88 -17.87
C GLY A 268 7.48 12.40 -16.70
N HIS A 269 6.25 11.96 -16.94
CA HIS A 269 5.26 11.66 -15.90
C HIS A 269 4.99 10.17 -15.67
N GLU A 270 5.71 9.27 -16.35
CA GLU A 270 5.37 7.83 -16.26
C GLU A 270 5.54 7.26 -14.86
N ALA A 271 6.43 7.83 -14.05
CA ALA A 271 6.59 7.43 -12.67
C ALA A 271 5.34 7.65 -11.80
N ILE A 272 4.60 8.76 -12.01
CA ILE A 272 3.33 9.03 -11.31
C ILE A 272 2.14 8.28 -11.92
N ASN A 273 2.32 7.69 -13.11
CA ASN A 273 1.35 6.82 -13.76
C ASN A 273 1.57 5.33 -13.44
N ASN A 274 2.54 5.00 -12.59
CA ASN A 274 2.86 3.63 -12.19
C ASN A 274 2.47 3.38 -10.73
N ALA A 275 1.56 2.44 -10.48
CA ALA A 275 1.06 2.11 -9.14
C ALA A 275 2.19 1.72 -8.16
N ASP A 276 3.16 0.93 -8.63
CA ASP A 276 4.28 0.45 -7.81
C ASP A 276 5.25 1.55 -7.36
N SER A 277 5.30 2.69 -8.06
CA SER A 277 6.08 3.85 -7.58
C SER A 277 5.53 4.36 -6.24
N TYR A 278 4.21 4.33 -6.05
CA TYR A 278 3.57 4.76 -4.81
C TYR A 278 3.81 3.76 -3.68
N ALA A 279 3.60 2.46 -3.96
CA ALA A 279 3.82 1.41 -2.97
C ALA A 279 5.29 1.33 -2.52
N ALA A 280 6.24 1.35 -3.46
CA ALA A 280 7.67 1.31 -3.14
C ALA A 280 8.13 2.54 -2.36
N TYR A 281 7.66 3.75 -2.73
CA TYR A 281 7.94 4.96 -1.97
C TYR A 281 7.40 4.87 -0.54
N ALA A 282 6.15 4.45 -0.37
CA ALA A 282 5.52 4.34 0.94
C ALA A 282 6.22 3.32 1.84
N LEU A 283 6.60 2.16 1.29
CA LEU A 283 7.38 1.14 1.99
C LEU A 283 8.75 1.65 2.43
N SER A 284 9.45 2.34 1.54
CA SER A 284 10.79 2.91 1.84
C SER A 284 10.71 3.93 2.97
N VAL A 285 9.70 4.81 2.95
CA VAL A 285 9.44 5.77 4.03
C VAL A 285 9.08 5.07 5.34
N TRP A 286 8.19 4.08 5.27
CA TRP A 286 7.72 3.32 6.43
C TRP A 286 8.84 2.60 7.15
N TRP A 287 9.62 1.80 6.43
CA TRP A 287 10.70 1.03 7.03
C TRP A 287 11.85 1.90 7.49
N ARG A 288 12.17 2.99 6.77
CA ARG A 288 13.15 3.97 7.25
C ARG A 288 12.76 4.55 8.62
N TRP A 289 11.50 4.96 8.76
CA TRP A 289 10.97 5.47 10.03
C TRP A 289 10.94 4.39 11.11
N ARG A 290 10.37 3.23 10.80
CA ARG A 290 10.16 2.12 11.75
C ARG A 290 11.48 1.56 12.29
N CYS A 291 12.48 1.43 11.41
CA CYS A 291 13.78 0.88 11.76
C CYS A 291 14.81 1.92 12.21
N GLY A 292 14.48 3.21 12.11
CA GLY A 292 15.38 4.29 12.49
C GLY A 292 16.70 4.31 11.70
N ARG A 293 16.67 3.83 10.45
CA ARG A 293 17.85 3.76 9.57
C ARG A 293 17.48 3.98 8.12
N GLU A 294 18.45 4.46 7.35
CA GLU A 294 18.30 4.57 5.90
C GLU A 294 18.34 3.19 5.23
N PHE A 295 17.59 3.08 4.13
CA PHE A 295 17.72 2.01 3.16
C PHE A 295 18.21 2.64 1.85
N ALA A 296 19.21 2.03 1.22
CA ALA A 296 19.70 2.46 -0.08
C ALA A 296 18.67 2.13 -1.18
N PRO A 297 18.78 2.75 -2.36
CA PRO A 297 17.97 2.33 -3.50
C PRO A 297 18.25 0.86 -3.85
N SER A 298 17.22 0.15 -4.33
CA SER A 298 17.37 -1.13 -5.02
C SER A 298 18.52 -1.12 -6.03
N VAL A 299 19.25 -2.22 -6.16
CA VAL A 299 20.45 -2.31 -6.98
C VAL A 299 20.15 -2.91 -8.34
N ASN A 300 19.35 -3.99 -8.38
CA ASN A 300 19.11 -4.77 -9.59
C ASN A 300 17.71 -5.43 -9.55
N SER A 301 17.32 -6.07 -10.66
CA SER A 301 15.98 -6.69 -10.77
C SER A 301 15.76 -7.86 -9.81
N ALA A 302 16.81 -8.52 -9.31
CA ALA A 302 16.63 -9.57 -8.31
C ALA A 302 16.05 -9.01 -7.00
N ASP A 303 16.19 -7.71 -6.72
CA ASP A 303 15.63 -7.10 -5.52
C ASP A 303 14.09 -6.98 -5.60
N THR A 304 13.50 -7.10 -6.80
CA THR A 304 12.05 -7.18 -7.01
C THR A 304 11.50 -8.58 -6.70
N ASP A 305 12.33 -9.63 -6.75
CA ASP A 305 11.89 -11.03 -6.61
C ASP A 305 12.77 -11.82 -5.63
N ASN A 306 13.30 -11.15 -4.59
CA ASN A 306 14.22 -11.77 -3.63
C ASN A 306 13.52 -12.45 -2.44
N ARG A 307 12.19 -12.43 -2.39
CA ARG A 307 11.43 -13.10 -1.34
C ARG A 307 11.23 -14.57 -1.66
N VAL A 308 11.60 -15.41 -0.70
CA VAL A 308 11.10 -16.78 -0.63
C VAL A 308 9.83 -16.76 0.24
N PRO A 309 8.69 -17.23 -0.26
CA PRO A 309 7.46 -17.29 0.52
C PRO A 309 7.71 -17.95 1.89
N PRO A 310 7.17 -17.38 2.98
CA PRO A 310 7.45 -17.88 4.30
C PRO A 310 6.87 -19.28 4.51
N PRO A 311 7.54 -20.14 5.30
CA PRO A 311 7.02 -21.45 5.65
C PRO A 311 5.94 -21.33 6.73
N ARG A 312 4.83 -20.63 6.44
CA ARG A 312 3.71 -20.47 7.36
C ARG A 312 3.04 -21.82 7.62
N PRO A 313 2.84 -22.20 8.90
CA PRO A 313 2.05 -23.39 9.22
C PRO A 313 0.60 -23.25 8.73
N GLY A 314 0.11 -24.23 7.98
CA GLY A 314 -1.29 -24.28 7.53
C GLY A 314 -1.61 -23.46 6.28
N ALA A 315 -0.64 -22.77 5.69
CA ALA A 315 -0.75 -22.27 4.32
C ALA A 315 -0.49 -23.45 3.37
N SER A 316 -1.49 -24.31 3.15
CA SER A 316 -1.46 -25.19 1.98
C SER A 316 -1.66 -24.35 0.72
N PRO A 317 -1.05 -24.75 -0.42
CA PRO A 317 -1.40 -24.19 -1.73
C PRO A 317 -2.91 -24.18 -1.91
#